data_AF-A0A2V5VT16-F1
#
_entry.id   AF-A0A2V5VT16-F1
#
_cell.length_a   1.000
_cell.length_b   1.000
_cell.length_c   1.000
_cell.angle_alpha   90.00
_cell.angle_beta   90.00
_cell.angle_gamma   90.00
#
_symmetry.space_group_name_H-M   'P 1'
#
loop_
_entity.id
_entity.type
_entity.pdbx_description
1 polymer ?
#
loop_
_entity_poly.entity_id
_entity_poly.type
_entity_poly.pdbx_seq_one_letter_code
_entity_poly.pdbx_strand_id
1 'polypeptide(L)'
;AKTAIALKARRLVFMSDVPGLLRHPKKDSSLLTHLAVSEVPKWRKAGVIGEGMIPKVDSAIAAIESGVEKVQFVDGRIPHSVLLEIFTDAGVGTEVVL
;
A
#
# COMPACT_ATOMS: atom_id res chain seq x y z
N ALA A 1 -6.58 -1.01 -9.66
CA ALA A 1 -5.45 -1.60 -10.39
C ALA A 1 -5.64 -1.68 -11.90
N LYS A 2 -6.61 -2.45 -12.43
CA LYS A 2 -6.76 -2.71 -13.88
C LYS A 2 -6.68 -1.46 -14.77
N THR A 3 -7.36 -0.37 -14.40
CA THR A 3 -7.28 0.90 -15.13
C THR A 3 -5.87 1.50 -15.13
N ALA A 4 -5.19 1.51 -13.98
CA ALA A 4 -3.82 2.00 -13.87
C ALA A 4 -2.84 1.14 -14.70
N ILE A 5 -3.03 -0.18 -14.72
CA ILE A 5 -2.27 -1.10 -15.56
C ILE A 5 -2.49 -0.78 -17.04
N ALA A 6 -3.75 -0.66 -17.47
CA ALA A 6 -4.11 -0.37 -18.87
C ALA A 6 -3.55 0.98 -19.34
N LEU A 7 -3.54 1.98 -18.45
CA LEU A 7 -3.00 3.31 -18.73
C LEU A 7 -1.47 3.39 -18.62
N LYS A 8 -0.79 2.30 -18.21
CA LYS A 8 0.64 2.30 -17.87
C LYS A 8 0.97 3.44 -16.89
N ALA A 9 0.12 3.58 -15.87
CA ALA A 9 0.25 4.65 -14.90
C ALA A 9 1.59 4.56 -14.17
N ARG A 10 2.25 5.71 -14.01
CA ARG A 10 3.48 5.83 -13.22
C ARG A 10 3.24 5.52 -11.73
N ARG A 11 2.07 5.90 -11.20
CA ARG A 11 1.71 5.66 -9.79
C ARG A 11 0.26 5.20 -9.65
N LEU A 12 0.02 4.32 -8.68
CA LEU A 12 -1.30 3.92 -8.20
C LEU A 12 -1.38 4.13 -6.69
N VAL A 13 -2.35 4.92 -6.25
CA VAL A 13 -2.58 5.22 -4.83
C VAL A 13 -3.92 4.63 -4.40
N PHE A 14 -3.88 3.77 -3.39
CA PHE A 14 -5.04 3.26 -2.67
C PHE A 14 -5.25 4.10 -1.41
N MET A 15 -6.23 5.01 -1.45
CA MET A 15 -6.61 5.80 -0.29
C MET A 15 -7.58 5.02 0.61
N SER A 16 -7.34 5.02 1.91
CA SER A 16 -8.18 4.32 2.89
C SER A 16 -8.34 5.08 4.20
N ASP A 17 -9.11 4.53 5.13
CA ASP A 17 -9.34 5.04 6.48
C ASP A 17 -8.34 4.51 7.52
N VAL A 18 -7.26 3.87 7.07
CA VAL A 18 -6.14 3.39 7.89
C VAL A 18 -4.80 3.91 7.35
N PRO A 19 -3.75 4.01 8.19
CA PRO A 19 -2.45 4.54 7.78
C PRO A 19 -1.77 3.78 6.63
N GLY A 20 -2.08 2.49 6.48
CA GLY A 20 -1.42 1.56 5.58
C GLY A 20 -1.49 0.16 6.15
N LEU A 21 -0.45 -0.65 5.96
CA LEU A 21 -0.34 -1.96 6.59
C LEU A 21 0.39 -1.85 7.95
N LEU A 22 -0.32 -2.11 9.03
CA LEU A 22 0.23 -2.08 10.40
C LEU A 22 0.61 -3.49 10.85
N ARG A 23 1.83 -3.71 11.36
CA ARG A 23 2.19 -5.01 12.00
C ARG A 23 1.30 -5.31 13.20
N HIS A 24 0.83 -4.27 13.89
CA HIS A 24 -0.08 -4.35 15.03
C HIS A 24 -1.23 -3.35 14.82
N PRO A 25 -2.46 -3.81 14.56
CA PRO A 25 -3.60 -2.94 14.22
C PRO A 25 -3.94 -1.86 15.25
N LYS A 26 -3.51 -2.01 16.50
CA LYS A 26 -3.75 -1.06 17.60
C LYS A 26 -2.59 -0.08 17.83
N LYS A 27 -1.54 -0.12 17.01
CA LYS A 27 -0.34 0.71 17.19
C LYS A 27 0.10 1.30 15.86
N ASP A 28 -0.22 2.57 15.63
CA ASP A 28 0.13 3.27 14.38
C ASP A 28 1.64 3.31 14.13
N SER A 29 2.45 3.33 15.20
CA SER A 29 3.92 3.24 15.10
C SER A 29 4.42 1.90 14.55
N SER A 30 3.53 0.95 14.27
CA SER A 30 3.84 -0.35 13.67
C SER A 30 3.62 -0.38 12.16
N LEU A 31 3.41 0.79 11.55
CA LEU A 31 3.30 0.96 10.10
C LEU A 31 4.51 0.34 9.39
N LEU A 32 4.21 -0.53 8.43
CA LEU A 32 5.14 -0.98 7.43
C LEU A 32 5.24 0.11 6.37
N THR A 33 6.34 0.84 6.32
CA THR A 33 6.56 1.83 5.25
C THR A 33 6.76 1.16 3.89
N HIS A 34 7.30 -0.06 3.89
CA HIS A 34 7.49 -0.87 2.70
C HIS A 34 6.89 -2.28 2.92
N LEU A 35 6.22 -2.78 1.89
CA LEU A 35 5.74 -4.15 1.80
C LEU A 35 6.34 -4.80 0.56
N ALA A 36 7.33 -5.66 0.76
CA ALA A 36 7.86 -6.45 -0.34
C ALA A 36 6.84 -7.54 -0.74
N VAL A 37 6.64 -7.76 -2.05
CA VAL A 37 5.73 -8.81 -2.55
C VAL A 37 6.10 -10.17 -1.97
N SER A 38 7.40 -10.45 -1.84
CA SER A 38 7.93 -11.68 -1.22
C SER A 38 7.55 -11.87 0.26
N GLU A 39 7.22 -10.81 0.98
CA GLU A 39 6.81 -10.87 2.40
C GLU A 39 5.30 -11.08 2.58
N VAL A 40 4.50 -10.91 1.52
CA VAL A 40 3.04 -11.00 1.61
C VAL A 40 2.56 -12.35 2.17
N PRO A 41 3.09 -13.53 1.76
CA PRO A 41 2.69 -14.81 2.35
C PRO A 41 2.95 -14.88 3.86
N LYS A 42 4.07 -14.32 4.32
CA LYS A 42 4.42 -14.24 5.75
C LYS A 42 3.41 -13.39 6.51
N TRP A 43 3.10 -12.19 6.01
CA TRP A 43 2.16 -11.28 6.67
C TRP A 43 0.70 -11.77 6.64
N ARG A 44 0.31 -12.50 5.58
CA ARG A 44 -0.98 -13.22 5.53
C ARG A 44 -1.05 -14.29 6.60
N LYS A 45 -0.03 -15.16 6.70
CA LYS A 45 0.01 -16.22 7.71
C LYS A 45 0.03 -15.67 9.15
N ALA A 46 0.67 -14.52 9.36
CA ALA A 46 0.70 -13.83 10.65
C ALA A 46 -0.61 -13.11 11.00
N GLY A 47 -1.62 -13.09 10.11
CA GLY A 47 -2.89 -12.38 10.32
C GLY A 47 -2.77 -10.85 10.25
N VAL A 48 -1.62 -10.33 9.80
CA VAL A 48 -1.40 -8.88 9.63
C VAL A 48 -2.18 -8.35 8.44
N ILE A 49 -2.22 -9.11 7.34
CA ILE A 49 -3.09 -8.81 6.20
C ILE A 49 -4.44 -9.51 6.45
N GLY A 50 -5.33 -8.81 7.16
CA GLY A 50 -6.69 -9.29 7.45
C GLY A 50 -7.64 -9.25 6.24
N GLU A 51 -8.84 -9.82 6.38
CA GLU A 51 -9.80 -10.06 5.27
C GLU A 51 -10.04 -8.84 4.36
N GLY A 52 -10.29 -7.66 4.93
CA GLY A 52 -10.54 -6.45 4.14
C GLY A 52 -9.30 -5.91 3.40
N MET A 53 -8.10 -6.27 3.85
CA MET A 53 -6.84 -5.84 3.26
C MET A 53 -6.32 -6.82 2.21
N ILE A 54 -6.69 -8.10 2.30
CA ILE A 54 -6.37 -9.13 1.29
C ILE A 54 -6.63 -8.67 -0.15
N PRO A 55 -7.86 -8.25 -0.53
CA PRO A 55 -8.13 -7.87 -1.91
C PRO A 55 -7.38 -6.59 -2.34
N LYS A 56 -7.07 -5.70 -1.39
CA LYS A 56 -6.28 -4.48 -1.64
C LYS A 56 -4.83 -4.81 -1.96
N VAL A 57 -4.23 -5.70 -1.16
CA VAL A 57 -2.87 -6.20 -1.36
C VAL A 57 -2.76 -6.98 -2.66
N ASP A 58 -3.69 -7.89 -2.97
CA ASP A 58 -3.67 -8.63 -4.23
C ASP A 58 -3.81 -7.71 -5.45
N SER A 59 -4.66 -6.67 -5.36
CA SER A 59 -4.79 -5.67 -6.40
C SER A 59 -3.51 -4.85 -6.59
N ALA A 60 -2.81 -4.54 -5.50
CA ALA A 60 -1.56 -3.79 -5.52
C ALA A 60 -0.40 -4.60 -6.10
N ILE A 61 -0.28 -5.89 -5.71
CA ILE A 61 0.68 -6.83 -6.27
C ILE A 61 0.47 -6.97 -7.77
N ALA A 62 -0.77 -7.22 -8.21
CA ALA A 62 -1.08 -7.32 -9.63
C ALA A 62 -0.72 -6.05 -10.41
N ALA A 63 -0.85 -4.86 -9.79
CA ALA A 63 -0.48 -3.60 -10.43
C ALA A 63 1.04 -3.45 -10.59
N ILE A 64 1.82 -3.69 -9.53
CA ILE A 64 3.27 -3.53 -9.58
C ILE A 64 3.94 -4.58 -10.49
N GLU A 65 3.47 -5.83 -10.43
CA GLU A 65 3.94 -6.92 -11.31
C GLU A 65 3.58 -6.66 -12.79
N SER A 66 2.53 -5.89 -13.05
CA SER A 66 2.14 -5.50 -14.41
C SER A 66 2.83 -4.22 -14.91
N GLY A 67 3.82 -3.70 -14.17
CA GLY A 67 4.65 -2.57 -14.60
C GLY A 67 4.19 -1.18 -14.16
N VAL A 68 3.27 -1.07 -13.20
CA VAL A 68 3.02 0.23 -12.52
C VAL A 68 4.23 0.53 -11.63
N GLU A 69 4.90 1.67 -11.85
CA GLU A 69 6.21 1.93 -11.22
C GLU A 69 6.14 2.08 -9.69
N LYS A 70 5.07 2.69 -9.16
CA LYS A 70 4.84 2.80 -7.71
C LYS A 70 3.41 2.49 -7.33
N VAL A 71 3.21 1.69 -6.29
CA VAL A 71 1.90 1.35 -5.75
C VAL A 71 1.89 1.58 -4.24
N GLN A 72 0.92 2.34 -3.74
CA GLN A 72 0.95 2.89 -2.38
C GLN A 72 -0.41 2.75 -1.69
N PHE A 73 -0.41 2.44 -0.40
CA PHE A 73 -1.57 2.60 0.49
C PHE A 73 -1.38 3.87 1.32
N VAL A 74 -2.37 4.75 1.36
CA VAL A 74 -2.29 6.03 2.08
C VAL A 74 -3.50 6.27 2.99
N ASP A 75 -3.27 7.02 4.07
CA ASP A 75 -4.32 7.48 4.98
C ASP A 75 -5.10 8.67 4.39
N GLY A 76 -6.35 8.45 3.99
CA GLY A 76 -7.24 9.49 3.50
C GLY A 76 -7.74 10.45 4.58
N ARG A 77 -7.53 10.14 5.88
CA ARG A 77 -7.95 11.00 7.00
C ARG A 77 -6.95 12.14 7.25
N ILE A 78 -5.72 11.99 6.78
CA ILE A 78 -4.67 13.01 6.90
C ILE A 78 -4.87 14.05 5.78
N PRO A 79 -5.01 15.34 6.10
CA PRO A 79 -5.09 16.39 5.10
C PRO A 79 -3.90 16.34 4.15
N HIS A 80 -4.17 16.44 2.85
CA HIS A 80 -3.14 16.42 1.80
C HIS A 80 -2.30 15.13 1.72
N SER A 81 -2.81 13.99 2.21
CA SER A 81 -2.07 12.72 2.23
C SER A 81 -1.45 12.31 0.89
N VAL A 82 -2.16 12.53 -0.22
CA VAL A 82 -1.63 12.26 -1.57
C VAL A 82 -0.43 13.14 -1.91
N LEU A 83 -0.46 14.43 -1.53
CA LEU A 83 0.66 15.34 -1.76
C LEU A 83 1.85 14.96 -0.88
N LEU A 84 1.60 14.63 0.39
CA LEU A 84 2.64 14.17 1.31
C LEU A 84 3.32 12.90 0.78
N GLU A 85 2.54 11.94 0.29
CA GLU A 85 3.06 10.69 -0.27
C GLU A 85 3.88 10.89 -1.56
N ILE A 86 3.52 11.88 -2.39
CA ILE A 86 4.20 12.10 -3.68
C ILE A 86 5.44 12.99 -3.52
N PHE A 87 5.39 13.99 -2.63
CA PHE A 87 6.37 15.07 -2.56
C PHE A 87 7.22 15.07 -1.28
N THR A 88 7.13 14.03 -0.44
CA THR A 88 8.01 13.88 0.73
C THR A 88 8.70 12.52 0.73
N ASP A 89 9.93 12.48 1.25
CA ASP A 89 10.73 11.24 1.33
C ASP A 89 10.24 10.30 2.44
N ALA A 90 9.57 10.84 3.46
CA ALA A 90 9.05 10.05 4.56
C ALA A 90 7.86 9.16 4.12
N GLY A 91 7.08 9.62 3.14
CA GLY A 91 5.77 9.03 2.83
C GLY A 91 4.82 9.12 4.03
N VAL A 92 3.55 8.78 3.81
CA VAL A 92 2.54 8.74 4.90
C VAL A 92 1.81 7.41 4.99
N GLY A 93 2.26 6.40 4.25
CA GLY A 93 1.67 5.06 4.31
C GLY A 93 2.62 3.94 3.94
N THR A 94 2.11 2.96 3.18
CA THR A 94 2.84 1.74 2.82
C THR A 94 3.06 1.68 1.31
N GLU A 95 4.31 1.68 0.88
CA GLU A 95 4.69 1.41 -0.50
C GLU A 95 4.84 -0.10 -0.73
N VAL A 96 4.24 -0.62 -1.81
CA VAL A 96 4.47 -1.99 -2.26
C VAL A 96 5.69 -2.00 -3.17
N VAL A 97 6.62 -2.91 -2.92
CA VAL A 97 7.88 -3.06 -3.67
C VAL A 97 8.08 -4.51 -4.10
N LEU A 98 8.77 -4.74 -5.22
CA LEU A 98 9.10 -6.08 -5.72
C LEU A 98 10.18 -6.75 -4.85
#